data_AF-A0A6V7VSN7-F1
#
_entry.id   AF-A0A6V7VSN7-F1
#
_cell.length_a   1.000
_cell.length_b   1.000
_cell.length_c   1.000
_cell.angle_alpha   90.00
_cell.angle_beta   90.00
_cell.angle_gamma   90.00
#
_symmetry.space_group_name_H-M   'P 1'
#
loop_
_entity.id
_entity.type
_entity.pdbx_description
1 polymer ?
#
loop_
_entity_poly.entity_id
_entity_poly.type
_entity_poly.pdbx_seq_one_letter_code
_entity_poly.pdbx_strand_id
1 'polypeptide(L)'
;MPAYFHCPRLFKENEEENNLKIAWTRIRDMALLAVGASSFTADFRFQVSKPRDKYSDWVLILRRTELDDKGCYICEINTEPSSIVIPIYLKVIKLGEEKRMEKQKLIKKQNKEYKAKLESRIEEGTILLLNCTIERIKENNNENYFNVNLINSTEEKEENSSFFWPNIVWSKDEKLLDLEENENKKYSTNINFINNNHNSAIYTLRIKYLNSKDNGIYKCEGDRIIKSEQIVYLPLLNNNSSFKTKFNFYFYLFLYLFLNLIFN
;
A
#
# COMPACT_ATOMS: atom_id res chain seq x y z
N MET A 1 -18.21 -8.90 -8.41
CA MET A 1 -17.98 -8.01 -9.58
C MET A 1 -16.60 -8.33 -10.15
N PRO A 2 -16.30 -8.00 -11.41
CA PRO A 2 -14.92 -8.10 -11.90
C PRO A 2 -14.03 -6.99 -11.31
N ALA A 3 -12.73 -7.25 -11.21
CA ALA A 3 -11.70 -6.24 -10.94
C ALA A 3 -10.68 -6.20 -12.09
N TYR A 4 -10.15 -5.01 -12.35
CA TYR A 4 -9.23 -4.72 -13.46
C TYR A 4 -7.97 -4.08 -12.91
N PHE A 5 -6.83 -4.73 -13.09
CA PHE A 5 -5.53 -4.28 -12.65
C PHE A 5 -4.79 -3.69 -13.84
N HIS A 6 -4.59 -2.38 -13.84
CA HIS A 6 -3.94 -1.67 -14.93
C HIS A 6 -2.43 -1.61 -14.73
N CYS A 7 -1.68 -1.90 -15.78
CA CYS A 7 -0.25 -1.64 -15.82
C CYS A 7 0.14 -0.92 -17.11
N PRO A 8 0.84 0.21 -17.02
CA PRO A 8 1.20 1.00 -18.18
C PRO A 8 2.07 0.20 -19.15
N ARG A 9 1.79 0.36 -20.43
CA ARG A 9 2.72 -0.05 -21.47
C ARG A 9 3.80 1.03 -21.62
N LEU A 10 5.05 0.66 -21.40
CA LEU A 10 6.17 1.58 -21.65
C LEU A 10 6.50 1.57 -23.14
N PHE A 11 6.79 2.74 -23.71
CA PHE A 11 7.23 2.90 -25.09
C PHE A 11 8.66 3.44 -25.11
N LYS A 12 9.53 2.83 -25.90
CA LYS A 12 10.83 3.39 -26.24
C LYS A 12 10.74 3.94 -27.65
N GLU A 13 11.05 5.22 -27.82
CA GLU A 13 10.89 5.95 -29.10
C GLU A 13 11.70 5.37 -30.27
N ASN A 14 12.68 4.49 -30.01
CA ASN A 14 13.63 3.98 -30.99
C ASN A 14 13.65 2.44 -31.14
N GLU A 15 12.73 1.70 -30.52
CA GLU A 15 12.65 0.23 -30.67
C GLU A 15 11.37 -0.16 -31.43
N GLU A 16 11.54 -0.64 -32.67
CA GLU A 16 10.43 -1.07 -33.55
C GLU A 16 9.69 -2.31 -33.04
N GLU A 17 10.25 -3.06 -32.09
CA GLU A 17 9.58 -4.14 -31.39
C GLU A 17 9.86 -4.05 -29.88
N ASN A 18 8.87 -3.58 -29.14
CA ASN A 18 8.93 -3.51 -27.68
C ASN A 18 8.94 -4.95 -27.11
N ASN A 19 10.13 -5.51 -26.91
CA ASN A 19 10.36 -6.80 -26.23
C ASN A 19 10.03 -6.77 -24.72
N LEU A 20 9.42 -5.67 -24.26
CA LEU A 20 8.95 -5.51 -22.90
C LEU A 20 7.76 -6.44 -22.62
N LYS A 21 8.02 -7.43 -21.78
CA LYS A 21 7.06 -8.34 -21.16
C LYS A 21 6.70 -7.86 -19.76
N ILE A 22 5.42 -7.98 -19.46
CA ILE A 22 4.85 -7.76 -18.13
C ILE A 22 4.74 -9.09 -17.39
N ALA A 23 5.02 -9.11 -16.08
CA ALA A 23 4.69 -10.21 -15.19
C ALA A 23 3.71 -9.73 -14.12
N TRP A 24 2.72 -10.57 -13.81
CA TRP A 24 1.73 -10.33 -12.77
C TRP A 24 1.96 -11.30 -11.61
N THR A 25 2.20 -10.78 -10.41
CA THR A 25 2.46 -11.60 -9.21
C THR A 25 1.48 -11.27 -8.10
N ARG A 26 0.85 -12.28 -7.51
CA ARG A 26 0.04 -12.14 -6.30
C ARG A 26 0.93 -12.28 -5.07
N ILE A 27 0.90 -11.29 -4.19
CA ILE A 27 1.93 -11.17 -3.14
C ILE A 27 1.67 -12.05 -1.93
N ARG A 28 0.39 -12.30 -1.58
CA ARG A 28 0.05 -13.11 -0.40
C ARG A 28 0.69 -14.51 -0.41
N ASP A 29 0.90 -15.08 -1.60
CA ASP A 29 1.43 -16.42 -1.83
C ASP A 29 2.58 -16.47 -2.85
N MET A 30 3.09 -15.30 -3.28
CA MET A 30 4.12 -15.17 -4.32
C MET A 30 3.78 -15.90 -5.63
N ALA A 31 2.50 -16.08 -5.93
CA ALA A 31 2.06 -16.80 -7.11
C ALA A 31 2.22 -15.95 -8.37
N LEU A 32 2.95 -16.46 -9.36
CA LEU A 32 2.99 -15.88 -10.70
C LEU A 32 1.65 -16.16 -11.40
N LEU A 33 0.89 -15.10 -11.68
CA LEU A 33 -0.43 -15.19 -12.28
C LEU A 33 -0.38 -15.23 -13.81
N ALA A 34 0.48 -14.41 -14.40
CA ALA A 34 0.63 -14.31 -15.85
C ALA A 34 1.97 -13.65 -16.26
N VAL A 35 2.46 -13.98 -17.45
CA VAL A 35 3.59 -13.29 -18.11
C VAL A 35 3.21 -12.97 -19.56
N GLY A 36 3.28 -11.70 -19.93
CA GLY A 36 2.70 -11.20 -21.17
C GLY A 36 1.23 -11.62 -21.22
N ALA A 37 0.87 -12.38 -22.25
CA ALA A 37 -0.49 -12.91 -22.41
C ALA A 37 -0.68 -14.34 -21.91
N SER A 38 0.39 -15.00 -21.45
CA SER A 38 0.34 -16.38 -20.98
C SER A 38 -0.08 -16.41 -19.50
N SER A 39 -1.05 -17.26 -19.16
CA SER A 39 -1.48 -17.47 -17.78
C SER A 39 -0.67 -18.57 -17.10
N PHE A 40 -0.34 -18.37 -15.82
CA PHE A 40 0.45 -19.30 -14.98
C PHE A 40 -0.28 -19.72 -13.70
N THR A 41 -1.57 -19.39 -13.59
CA THR A 41 -2.43 -19.79 -12.46
C THR A 41 -3.50 -20.77 -12.92
N ALA A 42 -3.85 -21.72 -12.05
CA ALA A 42 -4.99 -22.62 -12.26
C ALA A 42 -6.35 -21.93 -11.97
N ASP A 43 -6.34 -20.77 -11.33
CA ASP A 43 -7.54 -20.00 -11.05
C ASP A 43 -8.05 -19.30 -12.33
N PHE A 44 -9.05 -19.93 -12.97
CA PHE A 44 -9.66 -19.49 -14.22
C PHE A 44 -10.34 -18.11 -14.15
N ARG A 45 -10.51 -17.56 -12.96
CA ARG A 45 -11.08 -16.22 -12.79
C ARG A 45 -10.10 -15.14 -13.26
N PHE A 46 -8.80 -15.42 -13.27
CA PHE A 46 -7.77 -14.51 -13.78
C PHE A 46 -7.63 -14.60 -15.30
N GLN A 47 -7.48 -13.46 -15.96
CA GLN A 47 -7.18 -13.34 -17.39
C GLN A 47 -6.31 -12.13 -17.66
N VAL A 48 -5.54 -12.19 -18.74
CA VAL A 48 -4.86 -11.01 -19.26
C VAL A 48 -5.59 -10.49 -20.48
N SER A 49 -5.96 -9.22 -20.44
CA SER A 49 -6.31 -8.46 -21.63
C SER A 49 -5.02 -7.89 -22.23
N LYS A 50 -4.74 -8.30 -23.47
CA LYS A 50 -3.69 -7.68 -24.27
C LYS A 50 -4.06 -6.21 -24.58
N PRO A 51 -3.09 -5.29 -24.59
CA PRO A 51 -3.25 -3.98 -25.19
C PRO A 51 -3.81 -4.10 -26.61
N ARG A 52 -4.81 -3.29 -26.95
CA ARG A 52 -5.40 -3.24 -28.30
C ARG A 52 -4.55 -2.44 -29.28
N ASP A 53 -3.74 -1.53 -28.77
CA ASP A 53 -2.88 -0.63 -29.52
C ASP A 53 -1.64 -0.26 -28.68
N LYS A 54 -0.78 0.60 -29.23
CA LYS A 54 0.45 1.05 -28.56
C LYS A 54 0.23 1.95 -27.34
N TYR A 55 -1.01 2.44 -27.13
CA TYR A 55 -1.35 3.38 -26.05
C TYR A 55 -2.14 2.71 -24.92
N SER A 56 -2.51 1.43 -25.07
CA SER A 56 -3.32 0.72 -24.09
C SER A 56 -2.47 -0.01 -23.06
N ASP A 57 -2.96 0.03 -21.82
CA ASP A 57 -2.39 -0.70 -20.71
C ASP A 57 -2.52 -2.21 -20.90
N TRP A 58 -1.59 -2.93 -20.28
CA TRP A 58 -1.83 -4.31 -19.94
C TRP A 58 -2.82 -4.37 -18.79
N VAL A 59 -3.83 -5.24 -18.90
CA VAL A 59 -4.84 -5.38 -17.85
C VAL A 59 -4.93 -6.83 -17.40
N LEU A 60 -4.67 -7.09 -16.12
CA LEU A 60 -5.06 -8.35 -15.49
C LEU A 60 -6.50 -8.20 -14.99
N ILE A 61 -7.38 -9.12 -15.40
CA ILE A 61 -8.79 -9.15 -15.07
C ILE A 61 -9.02 -10.28 -14.08
N LEU A 62 -9.64 -9.98 -12.93
CA LEU A 62 -10.23 -10.97 -12.04
C LEU A 62 -11.75 -10.96 -12.26
N ARG A 63 -12.29 -11.92 -13.01
CA ARG A 63 -13.71 -11.95 -13.46
C ARG A 63 -14.72 -11.90 -12.31
N ARG A 64 -14.38 -12.48 -11.17
CA ARG A 64 -15.24 -12.54 -9.99
C ARG A 64 -14.39 -12.36 -8.74
N THR A 65 -14.52 -11.21 -8.10
CA THR A 65 -13.86 -10.93 -6.84
C THR A 65 -14.51 -11.65 -5.66
N GLU A 66 -13.68 -12.21 -4.79
CA GLU A 66 -14.02 -12.80 -3.50
C GLU A 66 -13.25 -12.09 -2.38
N LEU A 67 -13.71 -12.22 -1.13
CA LEU A 67 -13.09 -11.51 0.01
C LEU A 67 -11.61 -11.86 0.19
N ASP A 68 -11.20 -13.08 -0.17
CA ASP A 68 -9.81 -13.56 -0.06
C ASP A 68 -8.93 -13.12 -1.24
N ASP A 69 -9.51 -12.52 -2.27
CA ASP A 69 -8.74 -11.91 -3.35
C ASP A 69 -8.17 -10.54 -2.96
N LYS A 70 -8.62 -9.97 -1.82
CA LYS A 70 -8.06 -8.73 -1.30
C LYS A 70 -6.55 -8.87 -1.07
N GLY A 71 -5.80 -7.80 -1.33
CA GLY A 71 -4.36 -7.81 -1.12
C GLY A 71 -3.59 -7.18 -2.27
N CYS A 72 -2.26 -7.30 -2.19
CA CYS A 72 -1.34 -6.71 -3.16
C CYS A 72 -1.07 -7.67 -4.34
N TYR A 73 -1.08 -7.08 -5.52
CA TYR A 73 -0.71 -7.63 -6.81
C TYR A 73 0.37 -6.74 -7.39
N ILE A 74 1.32 -7.32 -8.12
CA ILE A 74 2.40 -6.56 -8.73
C ILE A 74 2.35 -6.73 -10.22
N CYS A 75 2.44 -5.60 -10.92
CA CYS A 75 2.92 -5.57 -12.28
C CYS A 75 4.43 -5.33 -12.28
N GLU A 76 5.18 -6.20 -12.93
CA GLU A 76 6.61 -6.02 -13.19
C GLU A 76 6.85 -5.93 -14.69
N ILE A 77 7.59 -4.92 -15.13
CA ILE A 77 7.95 -4.70 -16.54
C ILE A 77 9.46 -4.93 -16.66
N ASN A 78 9.88 -5.84 -17.53
CA ASN A 78 11.29 -6.18 -17.77
C ASN A 78 12.04 -5.08 -18.56
N THR A 79 12.17 -3.90 -17.98
CA THR A 79 13.06 -2.86 -18.51
C THR A 79 14.52 -3.19 -18.21
N GLU A 80 15.41 -2.79 -19.12
CA GLU A 80 16.86 -2.91 -18.97
C GLU A 80 17.42 -1.53 -18.64
N PRO A 81 18.34 -1.37 -17.66
CA PRO A 81 19.07 -2.40 -16.90
C PRO A 81 18.35 -2.97 -15.66
N SER A 82 17.16 -2.47 -15.32
CA SER A 82 16.39 -2.90 -14.14
C SER A 82 14.90 -2.86 -14.40
N SER A 83 14.16 -3.83 -13.87
CA SER A 83 12.70 -3.91 -14.02
C SER A 83 11.95 -2.80 -13.27
N ILE A 84 10.89 -2.28 -13.87
CA ILE A 84 9.94 -1.38 -13.20
C ILE A 84 8.87 -2.22 -12.49
N VAL A 85 8.64 -1.92 -11.22
CA VAL A 85 7.69 -2.65 -10.36
C VAL A 85 6.58 -1.72 -9.90
N ILE A 86 5.33 -2.10 -10.16
CA ILE A 86 4.13 -1.32 -9.86
C ILE A 86 3.21 -2.16 -8.96
N PRO A 87 3.10 -1.82 -7.66
CA PRO A 87 2.18 -2.50 -6.77
C PRO A 87 0.75 -1.97 -6.94
N ILE A 88 -0.22 -2.88 -6.90
CA ILE A 88 -1.65 -2.62 -7.03
C ILE A 88 -2.38 -3.37 -5.92
N TYR A 89 -3.23 -2.69 -5.17
CA TYR A 89 -3.96 -3.33 -4.08
C TYR A 89 -5.45 -3.46 -4.38
N LEU A 90 -5.95 -4.70 -4.30
CA LEU A 90 -7.37 -4.98 -4.39
C LEU A 90 -8.01 -4.87 -3.00
N LYS A 91 -8.99 -3.98 -2.86
CA LYS A 91 -9.91 -4.00 -1.72
C LYS A 91 -11.22 -4.66 -2.15
N VAL A 92 -11.70 -5.62 -1.37
CA VAL A 92 -12.99 -6.28 -1.58
C VAL A 92 -13.86 -6.04 -0.36
N ILE A 93 -15.09 -5.53 -0.58
CA ILE A 93 -16.03 -5.15 0.47
C ILE A 93 -17.30 -6.00 0.28
N LYS A 94 -17.88 -6.46 1.39
CA LYS A 94 -19.14 -7.22 1.35
C LYS A 94 -20.32 -6.27 1.23
N LEU A 95 -21.25 -6.57 0.31
CA LEU A 95 -22.50 -5.81 0.17
C LEU A 95 -23.25 -5.77 1.51
N GLY A 96 -23.65 -4.58 1.94
CA GLY A 96 -24.35 -4.32 3.20
C GLY A 96 -23.48 -3.69 4.30
N GLU A 97 -22.17 -3.92 4.29
CA GLU A 97 -21.27 -3.24 5.23
C GLU A 97 -21.08 -1.76 4.87
N GLU A 98 -21.23 -1.41 3.59
CA GLU A 98 -21.09 -0.04 3.07
C GLU A 98 -22.10 0.94 3.68
N LYS A 99 -23.39 0.60 3.75
CA LYS A 99 -24.42 1.49 4.33
C LYS A 99 -24.16 1.77 5.82
N ARG A 100 -23.66 0.76 6.55
CA ARG A 100 -23.30 0.89 7.97
C ARG A 100 -22.04 1.74 8.12
N MET A 101 -21.02 1.49 7.28
CA MET A 101 -19.79 2.27 7.24
C MET A 101 -20.02 3.71 6.78
N GLU A 102 -20.92 3.97 5.84
CA GLU A 102 -21.20 5.28 5.27
C GLU A 102 -21.95 6.16 6.26
N LYS A 103 -22.97 5.63 6.94
CA LYS A 103 -23.64 6.31 8.06
C LYS A 103 -22.65 6.63 9.19
N GLN A 104 -21.73 5.71 9.51
CA GLN A 104 -20.66 5.95 10.48
C GLN A 104 -19.58 6.93 9.98
N LYS A 105 -19.25 6.93 8.69
CA LYS A 105 -18.28 7.84 8.06
C LYS A 105 -18.83 9.26 8.00
N LEU A 106 -20.10 9.46 7.69
CA LEU A 106 -20.77 10.78 7.67
C LEU A 106 -20.75 11.43 9.06
N ILE A 107 -21.06 10.68 10.11
CA ILE A 107 -20.95 11.15 11.51
C ILE A 107 -19.48 11.45 11.89
N LYS A 108 -18.51 10.67 11.38
CA LYS A 108 -17.07 10.86 11.65
C LYS A 108 -16.38 11.93 10.78
N LYS A 109 -16.99 12.39 9.67
CA LYS A 109 -16.38 13.32 8.70
C LYS A 109 -16.44 14.77 9.17
N GLN A 110 -17.41 15.14 10.00
CA GLN A 110 -17.59 16.51 10.50
C GLN A 110 -16.62 16.91 11.62
N ASN A 111 -15.95 15.95 12.28
CA ASN A 111 -15.04 16.20 13.41
C ASN A 111 -13.59 15.78 13.11
N LYS A 112 -13.13 15.92 11.87
CA LYS A 112 -11.73 15.62 11.52
C LYS A 112 -10.87 16.86 11.72
N GLU A 113 -9.99 16.81 12.72
CA GLU A 113 -9.11 17.91 13.13
C GLU A 113 -7.69 17.76 12.58
N TYR A 114 -7.31 16.53 12.20
CA TYR A 114 -5.97 16.19 11.76
C TYR A 114 -5.98 15.46 10.43
N LYS A 115 -4.93 15.65 9.64
CA LYS A 115 -4.63 14.85 8.45
C LYS A 115 -3.36 14.05 8.70
N ALA A 116 -3.35 12.80 8.24
CA ALA A 116 -2.18 11.95 8.26
C ALA A 116 -1.52 11.89 6.89
N LYS A 117 -0.19 11.80 6.87
CA LYS A 117 0.60 11.43 5.71
C LYS A 117 1.55 10.32 6.13
N LEU A 118 1.35 9.12 5.56
CA LEU A 118 2.16 7.95 5.86
C LEU A 118 3.19 7.74 4.75
N GLU A 119 4.45 7.63 5.12
CA GLU A 119 5.56 7.37 4.20
C GLU A 119 6.42 6.20 4.72
N SER A 120 6.95 5.38 3.80
CA SER A 120 7.84 4.27 4.13
C SER A 120 9.29 4.56 3.75
N ARG A 121 10.23 4.13 4.60
CA ARG A 121 11.67 4.14 4.32
C ARG A 121 12.31 2.85 4.81
N ILE A 122 13.24 2.29 4.04
CA ILE A 122 14.06 1.15 4.45
C ILE A 122 15.41 1.69 4.92
N GLU A 123 15.86 1.27 6.11
CA GLU A 123 17.22 1.52 6.62
C GLU A 123 18.14 0.34 6.29
N GLU A 124 19.46 0.55 6.35
CA GLU A 124 20.44 -0.53 6.27
C GLU A 124 20.12 -1.62 7.32
N GLY A 125 20.16 -2.90 6.93
CA GLY A 125 19.98 -4.01 7.86
C GLY A 125 18.55 -4.53 8.06
N THR A 126 17.70 -4.57 7.02
CA THR A 126 16.36 -5.22 7.04
C THR A 126 15.36 -4.57 7.99
N ILE A 127 15.43 -3.26 8.17
CA ILE A 127 14.51 -2.49 9.02
C ILE A 127 13.63 -1.58 8.15
N LEU A 128 12.31 -1.64 8.36
CA LEU A 128 11.35 -0.73 7.74
C LEU A 128 10.94 0.32 8.76
N LEU A 129 10.96 1.58 8.35
CA LEU A 129 10.37 2.69 9.06
C LEU A 129 9.11 3.17 8.30
N LEU A 130 8.01 3.25 9.02
CA LEU A 130 6.77 3.85 8.59
C LEU A 130 6.54 5.11 9.40
N ASN A 131 6.68 6.27 8.76
CA ASN A 131 6.52 7.57 9.39
C ASN A 131 5.14 8.13 9.06
N CYS A 132 4.27 8.18 10.06
CA CYS A 132 2.98 8.83 9.98
C CYS A 132 3.09 10.25 10.51
N THR A 133 3.17 11.22 9.60
CA THR A 133 3.13 12.64 9.94
C THR A 133 1.68 13.05 10.14
N ILE A 134 1.34 13.44 11.36
CA ILE A 134 0.04 13.98 11.73
C ILE A 134 0.16 15.50 11.76
N GLU A 135 -0.66 16.18 10.96
CA GLU A 135 -0.70 17.63 10.90
C GLU A 135 -2.11 18.11 11.23
N ARG A 136 -2.21 19.19 12.01
CA ARG A 136 -3.51 19.85 12.24
C ARG A 136 -4.02 20.44 10.93
N ILE A 137 -5.31 20.24 10.66
CA ILE A 137 -5.98 20.90 9.54
C ILE A 137 -6.15 22.36 9.94
N LYS A 138 -5.52 23.27 9.20
CA LYS A 138 -5.76 24.71 9.36
C LYS A 138 -7.14 25.00 8.76
N GLU A 139 -8.07 25.48 9.58
CA GLU A 139 -9.30 26.07 9.04
C GLU A 139 -8.89 27.32 8.26
N ASN A 140 -9.03 27.29 6.94
CA ASN A 140 -9.13 28.53 6.19
C ASN A 140 -10.49 29.11 6.56
N ASN A 141 -10.50 30.18 7.36
CA ASN A 141 -11.67 31.03 7.50
C ASN A 141 -11.99 31.64 6.14
N ASN A 142 -12.79 30.93 5.35
CA ASN A 142 -13.58 31.41 4.23
C ASN A 142 -14.55 30.31 3.85
N GLU A 143 -15.59 30.12 4.65
CA GLU A 143 -16.95 29.81 4.19
C GLU A 143 -17.92 29.88 5.38
N ASN A 144 -18.59 31.03 5.48
CA ASN A 144 -19.79 31.23 6.27
C ASN A 144 -20.86 30.21 5.86
N TYR A 145 -21.08 29.16 6.66
CA TYR A 145 -22.40 28.53 6.83
C TYR A 145 -22.41 27.75 8.14
N PHE A 146 -22.88 28.40 9.21
CA PHE A 146 -23.90 27.94 10.16
C PHE A 146 -23.79 28.77 11.44
N ASN A 147 -24.49 29.91 11.47
CA ASN A 147 -24.80 30.61 12.70
C ASN A 147 -25.76 29.73 13.51
N VAL A 148 -25.23 29.01 14.50
CA VAL A 148 -26.04 28.61 15.66
C VAL A 148 -25.63 29.53 16.80
N ASN A 149 -26.47 30.55 17.00
CA ASN A 149 -26.42 31.42 18.17
C ASN A 149 -26.63 30.58 19.44
N LEU A 150 -25.63 30.56 20.32
CA LEU A 150 -25.81 30.32 21.76
C LEU A 150 -24.90 31.29 22.55
N ILE A 151 -25.46 32.49 22.73
CA ILE A 151 -25.46 33.36 23.92
C ILE A 151 -24.35 33.18 24.98
N ASN A 152 -23.58 34.27 25.13
CA ASN A 152 -22.96 34.87 26.33
C ASN A 152 -22.78 34.03 27.61
N SER A 153 -21.53 33.83 28.01
CA SER A 153 -21.11 34.02 29.41
C SER A 153 -19.60 34.29 29.49
N THR A 154 -19.29 35.54 29.84
CA THR A 154 -18.20 36.01 30.73
C THR A 154 -16.78 35.44 30.57
N GLU A 155 -15.86 36.37 30.31
CA GLU A 155 -14.42 36.26 30.47
C GLU A 155 -14.02 35.64 31.81
N GLU A 156 -13.45 34.44 31.77
CA GLU A 156 -12.41 34.03 32.71
C GLU A 156 -11.26 33.39 31.91
N LYS A 157 -10.05 33.87 32.21
CA LYS A 157 -8.79 33.42 31.64
C LYS A 157 -8.52 31.99 32.12
N GLU A 158 -8.73 31.00 31.27
CA GLU A 158 -8.19 29.64 31.48
C GLU A 158 -6.99 29.38 30.56
N GLU A 159 -5.81 29.71 31.07
CA GLU A 159 -4.57 29.02 30.71
C GLU A 159 -4.71 27.53 31.10
N ASN A 160 -5.21 26.69 30.18
CA ASN A 160 -4.93 25.24 30.06
C ASN A 160 -5.89 24.56 29.07
N SER A 161 -5.83 24.91 27.78
CA SER A 161 -6.29 23.94 26.77
C SER A 161 -5.20 22.87 26.69
N SER A 162 -5.36 21.77 27.42
CA SER A 162 -4.56 20.55 27.27
C SER A 162 -4.49 20.19 25.78
N PHE A 163 -3.34 20.50 25.16
CA PHE A 163 -3.09 20.18 23.78
C PHE A 163 -2.91 18.67 23.67
N PHE A 164 -3.97 17.95 23.27
CA PHE A 164 -3.98 16.49 23.24
C PHE A 164 -3.79 15.97 21.80
N TRP A 165 -2.66 15.31 21.54
CA TRP A 165 -2.45 14.62 20.28
C TRP A 165 -3.25 13.31 20.22
N PRO A 166 -3.79 12.94 19.05
CA PRO A 166 -4.56 11.72 18.91
C PRO A 166 -3.70 10.48 19.17
N ASN A 167 -4.29 9.48 19.82
CA ASN A 167 -3.70 8.15 19.94
C ASN A 167 -3.70 7.47 18.57
N ILE A 168 -2.51 7.07 18.10
CA ILE A 168 -2.36 6.38 16.82
C ILE A 168 -2.42 4.88 17.00
N VAL A 169 -3.24 4.26 16.17
CA VAL A 169 -3.38 2.82 16.03
C VAL A 169 -2.82 2.41 14.67
N TRP A 170 -1.95 1.41 14.69
CA TRP A 170 -1.36 0.84 13.49
C TRP A 170 -2.11 -0.40 13.07
N SER A 171 -2.44 -0.49 11.78
CA SER A 171 -3.03 -1.69 11.20
C SER A 171 -2.29 -2.12 9.94
N LYS A 172 -2.35 -3.41 9.67
CA LYS A 172 -1.85 -4.04 8.45
C LYS A 172 -2.97 -4.89 7.85
N ASP A 173 -3.31 -4.62 6.58
CA ASP A 173 -4.36 -5.33 5.86
C ASP A 173 -5.69 -5.37 6.63
N GLU A 174 -6.04 -4.24 7.25
CA GLU A 174 -7.22 -4.02 8.13
C GLU A 174 -7.18 -4.79 9.47
N LYS A 175 -6.07 -5.46 9.82
CA LYS A 175 -5.87 -6.10 11.13
C LYS A 175 -4.98 -5.22 12.01
N LEU A 176 -5.37 -5.04 13.28
CA LEU A 176 -4.55 -4.31 14.25
C LEU A 176 -3.21 -5.00 14.47
N LEU A 177 -2.13 -4.21 14.51
CA LEU A 177 -0.80 -4.71 14.87
C LEU A 177 -0.72 -4.87 16.39
N ASP A 178 -0.15 -5.99 16.81
CA ASP A 178 0.17 -6.24 18.20
C ASP A 178 1.45 -5.48 18.58
N LEU A 179 1.31 -4.55 19.51
CA LEU A 179 2.37 -3.67 20.00
C LEU A 179 2.63 -3.90 21.49
N GLU A 180 2.54 -5.12 22.03
CA GLU A 180 2.92 -5.42 23.43
C GLU A 180 4.44 -5.39 23.68
N GLU A 181 4.92 -4.63 24.68
CA GLU A 181 6.33 -4.39 24.99
C GLU A 181 7.06 -5.62 25.57
N ASN A 182 7.83 -6.32 24.74
CA ASN A 182 8.77 -7.38 25.15
C ASN A 182 10.10 -7.25 24.38
N GLU A 183 11.20 -7.76 24.95
CA GLU A 183 12.58 -7.52 24.46
C GLU A 183 12.88 -7.99 23.02
N ASN A 184 12.08 -8.93 22.47
CA ASN A 184 12.25 -9.49 21.11
C ASN A 184 11.20 -9.01 20.09
N LYS A 185 10.70 -7.78 20.24
CA LYS A 185 9.58 -7.28 19.44
C LYS A 185 9.92 -7.06 17.97
N LYS A 186 9.07 -7.60 17.10
CA LYS A 186 9.02 -7.34 15.65
C LYS A 186 8.76 -5.86 15.35
N TYR A 187 7.93 -5.21 16.17
CA TYR A 187 7.44 -3.85 16.00
C TYR A 187 7.86 -2.96 17.18
N SER A 188 8.29 -1.73 16.91
CA SER A 188 8.51 -0.71 17.96
C SER A 188 8.02 0.65 17.47
N THR A 189 7.44 1.45 18.36
CA THR A 189 6.90 2.76 18.02
C THR A 189 7.63 3.90 18.74
N ASN A 190 7.76 5.04 18.07
CA ASN A 190 8.29 6.28 18.65
C ASN A 190 7.45 7.47 18.16
N ILE A 191 7.42 8.57 18.91
CA ILE A 191 6.73 9.81 18.56
C ILE A 191 7.73 10.97 18.67
N ASN A 192 7.86 11.74 17.61
CA ASN A 192 8.68 12.94 17.56
C ASN A 192 7.80 14.17 17.25
N PHE A 193 7.77 15.15 18.14
CA PHE A 193 7.06 16.41 17.92
C PHE A 193 7.93 17.40 17.12
N ILE A 194 7.35 18.05 16.10
CA ILE A 194 8.08 19.02 15.28
C ILE A 194 7.97 20.41 15.90
N ASN A 195 9.12 20.98 16.26
CA ASN A 195 9.23 22.23 17.03
C ASN A 195 8.73 23.49 16.29
N ASN A 196 8.62 23.46 14.96
CA ASN A 196 8.09 24.59 14.20
C ASN A 196 6.56 24.63 14.34
N ASN A 197 6.11 25.35 15.38
CA ASN A 197 4.73 25.67 15.76
C ASN A 197 3.91 24.55 16.44
N HIS A 198 4.52 23.46 16.90
CA HIS A 198 3.81 22.33 17.55
C HIS A 198 2.57 21.82 16.78
N ASN A 199 2.51 22.07 15.47
CA ASN A 199 1.33 21.76 14.65
C ASN A 199 1.43 20.41 13.94
N SER A 200 2.59 19.76 14.07
CA SER A 200 2.83 18.44 13.49
C SER A 200 3.57 17.51 14.45
N ALA A 201 3.22 16.23 14.40
CA ALA A 201 3.90 15.15 15.12
C ALA A 201 4.16 13.99 14.16
N ILE A 202 5.31 13.33 14.30
CA ILE A 202 5.68 12.15 13.51
C ILE A 202 5.61 10.92 14.41
N TYR A 203 4.68 10.02 14.10
CA TYR A 203 4.59 8.71 14.73
C TYR A 203 5.33 7.72 13.84
N THR A 204 6.39 7.10 14.36
CA THR A 204 7.19 6.13 13.63
C THR A 204 6.87 4.72 14.10
N LEU A 205 6.48 3.85 13.17
CA LEU A 205 6.47 2.40 13.36
C LEU A 205 7.73 1.80 12.73
N ARG A 206 8.56 1.16 13.55
CA ARG A 206 9.77 0.45 13.15
C ARG A 206 9.49 -1.04 13.14
N ILE A 207 9.76 -1.69 12.00
CA ILE A 207 9.60 -3.14 11.80
C ILE A 207 10.99 -3.74 11.60
N LYS A 208 11.41 -4.62 12.50
CA LYS A 208 12.71 -5.33 12.43
C LYS A 208 12.58 -6.65 11.67
N TYR A 209 13.70 -7.27 11.27
CA TYR A 209 13.72 -8.63 10.69
C TYR A 209 12.76 -8.80 9.52
N LEU A 210 12.75 -7.82 8.62
CA LEU A 210 11.81 -7.80 7.51
C LEU A 210 11.82 -9.12 6.72
N ASN A 211 10.66 -9.53 6.23
CA ASN A 211 10.50 -10.71 5.37
C ASN A 211 9.27 -10.55 4.46
N SER A 212 9.03 -11.52 3.58
CA SER A 212 7.89 -11.47 2.63
C SER A 212 6.52 -11.33 3.31
N LYS A 213 6.37 -11.83 4.55
CA LYS A 213 5.12 -11.67 5.31
C LYS A 213 4.89 -10.26 5.80
N ASP A 214 5.86 -9.33 5.66
CA ASP A 214 5.69 -7.92 6.01
C ASP A 214 5.10 -7.10 4.85
N ASN A 215 4.98 -7.65 3.65
CA ASN A 215 4.27 -7.00 2.53
C ASN A 215 2.80 -6.78 2.87
N GLY A 216 2.23 -5.64 2.48
CA GLY A 216 0.81 -5.33 2.72
C GLY A 216 0.52 -3.83 2.72
N ILE A 217 -0.73 -3.48 3.05
CA ILE A 217 -1.10 -2.08 3.31
C ILE A 217 -1.00 -1.81 4.79
N TYR A 218 -0.18 -0.83 5.13
CA TYR A 218 -0.08 -0.28 6.46
C TYR A 218 -0.91 0.99 6.56
N LYS A 219 -1.54 1.18 7.72
CA LYS A 219 -2.31 2.38 8.01
C LYS A 219 -1.95 2.88 9.39
N CYS A 220 -1.87 4.20 9.50
CA CYS A 220 -1.96 4.89 10.77
C CYS A 220 -3.35 5.52 10.86
N GLU A 221 -4.11 5.10 11.88
CA GLU A 221 -5.47 5.55 12.13
C GLU A 221 -5.58 6.09 13.56
N GLY A 222 -6.60 6.89 13.83
CA GLY A 222 -6.88 7.39 15.16
C GLY A 222 -8.12 8.29 15.16
N ASP A 223 -8.53 8.72 16.35
CA ASP A 223 -9.69 9.57 16.48
C ASP A 223 -9.44 10.93 15.83
N ARG A 224 -10.49 11.46 15.16
CA ARG A 224 -10.45 12.76 14.48
C ARG A 224 -9.35 12.93 13.40
N ILE A 225 -8.71 11.84 12.97
CA ILE A 225 -7.68 11.85 11.91
C ILE A 225 -8.27 11.42 10.56
N ILE A 226 -7.98 12.19 9.51
CA ILE A 226 -8.09 11.71 8.13
C ILE A 226 -6.95 10.71 7.92
N LYS A 227 -7.29 9.43 7.82
CA LYS A 227 -6.33 8.34 7.75
C LYS A 227 -5.47 8.36 6.49
N SER A 228 -4.28 7.79 6.60
CA SER A 228 -3.33 7.61 5.50
C SER A 228 -2.92 6.15 5.39
N GLU A 229 -2.73 5.66 4.17
CA GLU A 229 -2.43 4.27 3.86
C GLU A 229 -1.15 4.23 3.01
N GLN A 230 -0.24 3.29 3.32
CA GLN A 230 1.02 3.10 2.60
C GLN A 230 1.15 1.64 2.20
N ILE A 231 1.43 1.42 0.92
CA ILE A 231 1.75 0.09 0.40
C ILE A 231 3.23 -0.18 0.67
N VAL A 232 3.51 -1.31 1.31
CA VAL A 232 4.87 -1.80 1.56
C VAL A 232 5.08 -3.06 0.74
N TYR A 233 6.09 -3.03 -0.11
CA TYR A 233 6.55 -4.17 -0.88
C TYR A 233 8.06 -4.35 -0.72
N LEU A 234 8.46 -5.57 -0.37
CA LEU A 234 9.83 -5.99 -0.12
C LEU A 234 10.19 -7.02 -1.19
N PRO A 235 10.83 -6.60 -2.29
CA PRO A 235 11.20 -7.50 -3.38
C PRO A 235 12.32 -8.50 -2.98
N LEU A 236 13.09 -8.22 -1.91
CA LEU A 236 14.37 -8.90 -1.67
C LEU A 236 14.67 -9.11 -0.18
N LEU A 237 14.06 -10.13 0.44
CA LEU A 237 14.49 -10.66 1.74
C LEU A 237 14.44 -12.19 1.79
N ASN A 238 15.04 -12.82 0.78
CA ASN A 238 15.45 -14.22 0.86
C ASN A 238 16.99 -14.28 0.81
N ASN A 239 17.62 -13.77 1.87
CA ASN A 239 19.05 -13.95 2.14
C ASN A 239 19.30 -15.39 2.58
N ASN A 240 19.22 -16.33 1.64
CA ASN A 240 20.06 -17.51 1.69
C ASN A 240 20.97 -17.42 0.48
N SER A 241 22.26 -17.24 0.75
CA SER A 241 23.33 -17.20 -0.24
C SER A 241 23.43 -18.47 -1.09
N SER A 242 22.73 -19.57 -0.74
CA SER A 242 22.58 -20.75 -1.60
C SER A 242 21.41 -20.66 -2.59
N PHE A 243 20.53 -19.66 -2.46
CA PHE A 243 19.40 -19.43 -3.37
C PHE A 243 19.73 -18.44 -4.48
N LYS A 244 20.75 -17.58 -4.36
CA LYS A 244 21.21 -16.77 -5.50
C LYS A 244 21.79 -17.64 -6.62
N THR A 245 22.38 -18.78 -6.29
CA THR A 245 22.84 -19.76 -7.28
C THR A 245 21.68 -20.60 -7.79
N LYS A 246 20.75 -21.05 -6.92
CA LYS A 246 19.58 -21.84 -7.37
C LYS A 246 18.51 -21.04 -8.10
N PHE A 247 18.22 -19.79 -7.75
CA PHE A 247 17.21 -18.97 -8.43
C PHE A 247 17.72 -18.47 -9.77
N ASN A 248 19.00 -18.07 -9.87
CA ASN A 248 19.64 -17.92 -11.17
C ASN A 248 19.61 -19.24 -11.94
N PHE A 249 19.92 -20.38 -11.32
CA PHE A 249 19.87 -21.67 -12.01
C PHE A 249 18.46 -22.03 -12.49
N TYR A 250 17.41 -21.90 -11.68
CA TYR A 250 16.03 -22.21 -12.09
C TYR A 250 15.48 -21.16 -13.06
N PHE A 251 15.86 -19.89 -12.95
CA PHE A 251 15.48 -18.86 -13.90
C PHE A 251 16.19 -19.04 -15.25
N TYR A 252 17.50 -19.33 -15.26
CA TYR A 252 18.26 -19.64 -16.47
C TYR A 252 17.90 -21.02 -17.05
N LEU A 253 17.60 -22.03 -16.24
CA LEU A 253 17.12 -23.35 -16.69
C LEU A 253 15.69 -23.24 -17.23
N PHE A 254 14.84 -22.40 -16.62
CA PHE A 254 13.51 -22.08 -17.14
C PHE A 254 13.63 -21.29 -18.44
N LEU A 255 14.48 -20.26 -18.54
CA LEU A 255 14.74 -19.54 -19.80
C LEU A 255 15.35 -20.45 -20.88
N TYR A 256 16.24 -21.37 -20.50
CA TYR A 256 16.93 -22.30 -21.40
C TYR A 256 15.99 -23.38 -21.93
N LEU A 257 15.13 -23.95 -21.07
CA LEU A 257 14.07 -24.88 -21.50
C LEU A 257 13.01 -24.15 -22.34
N PHE A 258 12.68 -22.90 -21.99
CA PHE A 258 11.71 -22.08 -22.71
C PHE A 258 12.21 -21.62 -24.10
N LEU A 259 13.51 -21.36 -24.26
CA LEU A 259 14.12 -21.06 -25.56
C LEU A 259 14.23 -22.31 -26.45
N ASN A 260 14.51 -23.49 -25.87
CA ASN A 260 14.56 -24.75 -26.63
C ASN A 260 13.19 -25.28 -27.06
N LEU A 261 12.10 -24.88 -26.40
CA LEU A 261 10.72 -25.23 -26.78
C LEU A 261 10.09 -24.29 -27.82
N ILE A 262 10.74 -23.16 -28.13
CA ILE A 262 10.24 -22.16 -29.08
C ILE A 262 11.02 -22.19 -30.40
N PHE A 263 12.24 -22.74 -30.40
CA PHE A 263 13.12 -22.82 -31.58
C PHE A 263 13.38 -24.25 -32.09
N ASN A 264 12.53 -25.22 -31.72
CA ASN A 264 12.46 -26.55 -32.34
C ASN A 264 11.00 -26.93 -32.63
#